data_AF-A0A2S0RJZ3-F1
#
_entry.id   AF-A0A2S0RJZ3-F1
#
_cell.length_a   1.000
_cell.length_b   1.000
_cell.length_c   1.000
_cell.angle_alpha   90.00
_cell.angle_beta   90.00
_cell.angle_gamma   90.00
#
_symmetry.space_group_name_H-M   'P 1'
#
loop_
_entity.id
_entity.type
_entity.pdbx_description
1 polymer ?
#
loop_
_entity_poly.entity_id
_entity_poly.type
_entity_poly.pdbx_seq_one_letter_code
_entity_poly.pdbx_strand_id
1 'polypeptide(L)'
;MKNHLELTVEKIDSLIRDNLFFDFHVFSYDTKKLILAGSENLTYYHTLEIIFEDVFFVSGIFAQLKTDNKSTVFSIPEDQHLLNLTYEIEQGYHLFTLKAEDFKSNFIIAAKSISFNTDTVYYYNRKDLKPNERIAYFISL
;
A
#
# COMPACT_ATOMS: atom_id res chain seq x y z
N MET A 1 1.92 -11.61 22.10
CA MET A 1 2.97 -11.91 21.10
C MET A 1 2.39 -11.55 19.76
N LYS A 2 3.03 -10.68 18.97
CA LYS A 2 2.45 -10.23 17.71
C LYS A 2 2.48 -11.35 16.67
N ASN A 3 1.41 -11.47 15.88
CA ASN A 3 1.37 -12.46 14.81
C ASN A 3 2.13 -11.96 13.57
N HIS A 4 2.31 -12.83 12.57
CA HIS A 4 3.05 -12.49 11.36
C HIS A 4 2.45 -11.31 10.58
N LEU A 5 1.12 -11.20 10.56
CA LEU A 5 0.40 -10.13 9.88
C LEU A 5 0.71 -8.76 10.52
N GLU A 6 0.60 -8.68 11.85
CA GLU A 6 0.89 -7.47 12.63
C GLU A 6 2.34 -7.01 12.43
N LEU A 7 3.29 -7.96 12.42
CA LEU A 7 4.70 -7.66 12.16
C LEU A 7 4.93 -7.11 10.74
N THR A 8 4.22 -7.63 9.74
CA THR A 8 4.29 -7.13 8.36
C THR A 8 3.73 -5.72 8.25
N VAL A 9 2.57 -5.46 8.85
CA VAL A 9 1.94 -4.13 8.88
C VAL A 9 2.86 -3.10 9.56
N GLU A 10 3.45 -3.46 10.70
CA GLU A 10 4.37 -2.59 11.42
C GLU A 10 5.65 -2.29 10.65
N LYS A 11 6.17 -3.28 9.91
CA LYS A 11 7.34 -3.08 9.07
C LYS A 11 7.04 -2.14 7.92
N ILE A 12 5.87 -2.29 7.28
CA ILE A 12 5.41 -1.36 6.24
C ILE A 12 5.27 0.05 6.82
N ASP A 13 4.56 0.23 7.93
CA ASP A 13 4.40 1.54 8.58
C ASP A 13 5.74 2.18 8.99
N SER A 14 6.69 1.38 9.48
CA SER A 14 8.04 1.87 9.77
C SER A 14 8.76 2.35 8.52
N LEU A 15 8.74 1.59 7.42
CA LEU A 15 9.36 2.00 6.16
C LEU A 15 8.80 3.34 5.64
N ILE A 16 7.51 3.58 5.85
CA ILE A 16 6.85 4.83 5.47
C ILE A 16 7.34 5.98 6.34
N ARG A 17 7.30 5.78 7.67
CA ARG A 17 7.64 6.82 8.66
C ARG A 17 9.12 7.13 8.79
N ASP A 18 9.99 6.27 8.26
CA ASP A 18 11.43 6.54 8.18
C ASP A 18 11.77 7.65 7.16
N ASN A 19 10.78 8.11 6.37
CA ASN A 19 10.91 9.21 5.42
C ASN A 19 10.18 10.46 5.92
N LEU A 20 10.64 11.66 5.51
CA LEU A 20 10.00 12.92 5.91
C LEU A 20 8.61 13.09 5.27
N PHE A 21 8.44 12.60 4.04
CA PHE A 21 7.20 12.57 3.26
C PHE A 21 7.18 11.28 2.46
N PHE A 22 6.00 10.70 2.20
CA PHE A 22 5.90 9.45 1.45
C PHE A 22 4.54 9.34 0.76
N ASP A 23 4.52 9.52 -0.55
CA ASP A 23 3.27 9.55 -1.30
C ASP A 23 2.92 8.17 -1.84
N PHE A 24 1.62 7.93 -2.04
CA PHE A 24 1.08 6.70 -2.60
C PHE A 24 0.17 6.94 -3.80
N HIS A 25 0.04 5.93 -4.66
CA HIS A 25 -1.07 5.81 -5.59
C HIS A 25 -1.38 4.33 -5.85
N VAL A 26 -2.55 4.07 -6.42
CA VAL A 26 -2.90 2.73 -6.92
C VAL A 26 -2.06 2.46 -8.18
N PHE A 27 -1.10 1.54 -8.08
CA PHE A 27 -0.19 1.21 -9.18
C PHE A 27 -0.81 0.22 -10.17
N SER A 28 -1.50 -0.77 -9.65
CA SER A 28 -2.26 -1.73 -10.44
C SER A 28 -3.34 -2.38 -9.60
N TYR A 29 -4.47 -2.69 -10.24
CA TYR A 29 -5.46 -3.60 -9.71
C TYR A 29 -5.86 -4.57 -10.81
N ASP A 30 -5.50 -5.84 -10.66
CA ASP A 30 -5.85 -6.90 -11.61
C ASP A 30 -6.50 -8.08 -10.89
N THR A 31 -7.71 -8.42 -11.33
CA THR A 31 -8.54 -9.53 -10.85
C THR A 31 -8.84 -9.48 -9.34
N LYS A 32 -7.88 -9.79 -8.48
CA LYS A 32 -7.97 -9.73 -7.02
C LYS A 32 -6.67 -9.28 -6.34
N LYS A 33 -5.73 -8.75 -7.11
CA LYS A 33 -4.43 -8.29 -6.63
C LYS A 33 -4.35 -6.77 -6.74
N LEU A 34 -4.22 -6.09 -5.61
CA LEU A 34 -4.01 -4.64 -5.54
C LEU A 34 -2.57 -4.36 -5.16
N ILE A 35 -1.93 -3.46 -5.90
CA ILE A 35 -0.61 -2.92 -5.56
C ILE A 35 -0.75 -1.43 -5.33
N LEU A 36 -0.42 -0.99 -4.12
CA LEU A 36 -0.17 0.42 -3.84
C LEU A 36 1.33 0.68 -3.97
N ALA A 37 1.71 1.60 -4.84
CA ALA A 37 3.09 2.06 -4.95
C ALA A 37 3.29 3.29 -4.09
N GLY A 38 4.36 3.30 -3.31
CA GLY A 38 4.74 4.42 -2.46
C GLY A 38 6.21 4.83 -2.62
N SER A 39 6.48 6.13 -2.52
CA SER A 39 7.82 6.70 -2.58
C SER A 39 7.87 8.17 -2.16
N GLU A 40 9.07 8.67 -1.88
CA GLU A 40 9.34 10.12 -1.78
C GLU A 40 9.15 10.83 -3.13
N ASN A 41 9.30 10.13 -4.27
CA ASN A 41 9.08 10.71 -5.59
C ASN A 41 8.43 9.73 -6.56
N LEU A 42 7.11 9.87 -6.72
CA LEU A 42 6.30 9.07 -7.63
C LEU A 42 6.36 9.49 -9.11
N THR A 43 7.14 10.51 -9.49
CA THR A 43 7.19 10.95 -10.90
C THR A 43 7.97 9.98 -11.77
N TYR A 44 9.04 9.41 -11.24
CA TYR A 44 10.02 8.64 -12.03
C TYR A 44 10.16 7.19 -11.60
N TYR A 45 9.81 6.89 -10.36
CA TYR A 45 9.91 5.55 -9.80
C TYR A 45 9.03 5.40 -8.56
N HIS A 46 8.97 4.19 -8.02
CA HIS A 46 8.61 3.98 -6.62
C HIS A 46 9.58 3.03 -5.94
N THR A 47 9.56 3.01 -4.60
CA THR A 47 10.51 2.24 -3.77
C THR A 47 9.82 1.30 -2.79
N LEU A 48 8.49 1.38 -2.69
CA LEU A 48 7.67 0.47 -1.91
C LEU A 48 6.48 0.03 -2.74
N GLU A 49 6.27 -1.28 -2.82
CA GLU A 49 5.00 -1.88 -3.25
C GLU A 49 4.36 -2.54 -2.03
N ILE A 50 3.14 -2.11 -1.66
CA ILE A 50 2.29 -2.83 -0.72
C ILE A 50 1.33 -3.68 -1.55
N ILE A 51 1.41 -5.00 -1.36
CA ILE A 51 0.77 -5.99 -2.23
C ILE A 51 -0.30 -6.72 -1.45
N PHE A 52 -1.54 -6.55 -1.88
CA PHE A 52 -2.71 -7.23 -1.32
C PHE A 52 -3.18 -8.32 -2.28
N GLU A 53 -3.34 -9.53 -1.79
CA GLU A 53 -3.80 -10.68 -2.57
C GLU A 53 -5.17 -11.15 -2.05
N ASP A 54 -6.01 -11.65 -2.97
CA ASP A 54 -7.43 -11.93 -2.71
C ASP A 54 -8.13 -10.73 -2.07
N VAL A 55 -8.12 -9.59 -2.75
CA VAL A 55 -8.84 -8.38 -2.36
C VAL A 55 -10.35 -8.63 -2.48
N PHE A 56 -11.07 -8.33 -1.41
CA PHE A 56 -12.53 -8.39 -1.34
C PHE A 56 -13.17 -7.02 -1.47
N PHE A 57 -12.56 -6.02 -0.83
CA PHE A 57 -13.12 -4.68 -0.75
C PHE A 57 -12.02 -3.63 -0.78
N VAL A 58 -12.31 -2.51 -1.45
CA VAL A 58 -11.48 -1.30 -1.45
C VAL A 58 -12.41 -0.09 -1.35
N SER A 59 -12.12 0.81 -0.42
CA SER A 59 -12.76 2.12 -0.32
C SER A 59 -11.69 3.18 -0.16
N GLY A 60 -11.69 4.18 -1.02
CA GLY A 60 -10.70 5.24 -0.94
C GLY A 60 -10.65 6.08 -2.20
N ILE A 61 -9.73 7.03 -2.18
CA ILE A 61 -9.54 7.99 -3.26
C ILE A 61 -8.38 7.50 -4.12
N PHE A 62 -8.57 7.49 -5.44
CA PHE A 62 -7.59 7.00 -6.42
C PHE A 62 -6.67 8.12 -6.96
N ALA A 63 -6.75 9.32 -6.37
CA ALA A 63 -5.75 10.35 -6.56
C ALA A 63 -4.44 9.98 -5.84
N GLN A 64 -3.36 10.71 -6.12
CA GLN A 64 -2.15 10.63 -5.31
C GLN A 64 -2.47 10.94 -3.85
N LEU A 65 -2.05 10.06 -2.95
CA LEU A 65 -2.29 10.12 -1.52
C LEU A 65 -1.01 10.57 -0.83
N LYS A 66 -1.01 11.75 -0.24
CA LYS A 66 0.10 12.25 0.58
C LYS A 66 -0.07 11.84 2.03
N THR A 67 1.01 11.66 2.77
CA THR A 67 0.96 11.21 4.17
C THR A 67 1.75 12.12 5.11
N ASP A 68 1.18 12.36 6.30
CA ASP A 68 1.91 12.97 7.42
C ASP A 68 2.60 11.88 8.23
N ASN A 69 3.91 11.76 8.04
CA ASN A 69 4.72 10.68 8.60
C ASN A 69 5.04 10.84 10.11
N LYS A 70 4.49 11.87 10.77
CA LYS A 70 4.62 12.07 12.23
C LYS A 70 3.80 11.09 13.07
N SER A 71 2.83 10.41 12.46
CA SER A 71 1.94 9.46 13.13
C SER A 71 1.77 8.19 12.30
N THR A 72 1.19 7.12 12.87
CA THR A 72 0.93 5.87 12.16
C THR A 72 0.10 6.12 10.90
N VAL A 73 0.69 5.79 9.75
CA VAL A 73 0.14 6.00 8.40
C VAL A 73 -0.57 4.73 7.93
N PHE A 74 0.03 3.57 8.18
CA PHE A 74 -0.48 2.27 7.75
C PHE A 74 -0.77 1.37 8.95
N SER A 75 -2.01 0.85 9.05
CA SER A 75 -2.38 0.04 10.20
C SER A 75 -3.51 -0.94 9.89
N ILE A 76 -3.70 -1.89 10.81
CA ILE A 76 -4.97 -2.59 10.96
C ILE A 76 -5.89 -1.64 11.75
N PRO A 77 -7.14 -1.36 11.32
CA PRO A 77 -8.02 -0.48 12.06
C PRO A 77 -8.40 -1.09 13.42
N GLU A 78 -8.64 -0.25 14.43
CA GLU A 78 -9.07 -0.72 15.76
C GLU A 78 -10.55 -1.16 15.76
N ASP A 79 -11.37 -0.52 14.93
CA ASP A 79 -12.81 -0.69 14.79
C ASP A 79 -13.20 -1.74 13.74
N GLN A 80 -12.40 -2.79 13.56
CA GLN A 80 -12.60 -3.82 12.52
C GLN A 80 -14.01 -4.40 12.53
N HIS A 81 -14.61 -4.61 13.70
CA HIS A 81 -15.95 -5.17 13.79
C HIS A 81 -17.01 -4.27 13.14
N LEU A 82 -16.93 -2.95 13.39
CA LEU A 82 -17.86 -1.98 12.80
C LEU A 82 -17.66 -1.89 11.29
N LEU A 83 -16.40 -1.82 10.84
CA LEU A 83 -16.05 -1.75 9.43
C LEU A 83 -16.46 -3.03 8.68
N ASN A 84 -16.27 -4.21 9.29
CA ASN A 84 -16.71 -5.49 8.73
C ASN A 84 -18.23 -5.52 8.53
N LEU A 85 -19.02 -5.03 9.49
CA LEU A 85 -20.47 -4.94 9.33
C LEU A 85 -20.88 -3.89 8.29
N THR A 86 -20.21 -2.75 8.28
CA THR A 86 -20.52 -1.62 7.37
C THR A 86 -20.29 -1.99 5.90
N TYR A 87 -19.23 -2.76 5.64
CA TYR A 87 -18.82 -3.13 4.28
C TYR A 87 -19.08 -4.61 3.96
N GLU A 88 -19.85 -5.31 4.79
CA GLU A 88 -20.23 -6.71 4.61
C GLU A 88 -19.03 -7.64 4.36
N ILE A 89 -17.94 -7.41 5.09
CA ILE A 89 -16.68 -8.15 4.93
C ILE A 89 -16.85 -9.59 5.42
N GLU A 90 -16.59 -10.54 4.53
CA GLU A 90 -16.65 -11.97 4.84
C GLU A 90 -15.58 -12.39 5.86
N GLN A 91 -15.84 -13.49 6.57
CA GLN A 91 -14.83 -14.10 7.44
C GLN A 91 -13.62 -14.58 6.63
N GLY A 92 -12.42 -14.40 7.19
CA GLY A 92 -11.16 -14.79 6.55
C GLY A 92 -10.45 -13.68 5.77
N TYR A 93 -11.01 -12.47 5.73
CA TYR A 93 -10.34 -11.27 5.24
C TYR A 93 -9.83 -10.41 6.41
N HIS A 94 -8.75 -9.68 6.16
CA HIS A 94 -8.15 -8.72 7.09
C HIS A 94 -8.34 -7.31 6.55
N LEU A 95 -8.63 -6.36 7.46
CA LEU A 95 -8.75 -4.95 7.12
C LEU A 95 -7.42 -4.23 7.30
N PHE A 96 -7.13 -3.34 6.36
CA PHE A 96 -5.96 -2.46 6.34
C PHE A 96 -6.41 -1.04 6.05
N THR A 97 -5.72 -0.08 6.66
CA THR A 97 -6.02 1.34 6.56
C THR A 97 -4.74 2.10 6.23
N LEU A 98 -4.81 2.94 5.21
CA LEU A 98 -3.80 3.95 4.88
C LEU A 98 -4.40 5.34 5.07
N LYS A 99 -3.76 6.16 5.92
CA LYS A 99 -4.20 7.52 6.22
C LYS A 99 -3.52 8.49 5.27
N ALA A 100 -4.32 9.24 4.52
CA ALA A 100 -3.83 10.32 3.67
C ALA A 100 -4.07 11.67 4.38
N GLU A 101 -3.10 12.58 4.35
CA GLU A 101 -3.20 13.91 4.95
C GLU A 101 -4.21 14.79 4.20
N ASP A 102 -4.25 14.66 2.87
CA ASP A 102 -5.09 15.49 2.00
C ASP A 102 -6.59 15.16 2.12
N PHE A 103 -6.95 14.06 2.79
CA PHE A 103 -8.32 13.54 2.80
C PHE A 103 -8.79 13.15 4.19
N LYS A 104 -10.05 13.48 4.50
CA LYS A 104 -10.67 13.09 5.78
C LYS A 104 -10.93 11.59 5.90
N SER A 105 -11.17 10.94 4.76
CA SER A 105 -11.44 9.51 4.70
C SER A 105 -10.15 8.74 4.48
N ASN A 106 -9.97 7.66 5.24
CA ASN A 106 -8.86 6.74 5.03
C ASN A 106 -9.09 5.89 3.78
N PHE A 107 -7.99 5.40 3.21
CA PHE A 107 -8.03 4.34 2.20
C PHE A 107 -8.08 2.99 2.93
N ILE A 108 -9.16 2.24 2.74
CA ILE A 108 -9.47 0.98 3.44
C ILE A 108 -9.44 -0.16 2.43
N ILE A 109 -8.73 -1.23 2.77
CA ILE A 109 -8.64 -2.46 1.98
C ILE A 109 -9.04 -3.66 2.85
N ALA A 110 -9.86 -4.56 2.33
CA ALA A 110 -10.04 -5.91 2.87
C ALA A 110 -9.40 -6.93 1.93
N ALA A 111 -8.45 -7.72 2.43
CA ALA A 111 -7.74 -8.74 1.66
C ALA A 111 -7.36 -9.94 2.53
N LYS A 112 -7.17 -11.13 1.92
CA LYS A 112 -6.78 -12.32 2.70
C LYS A 112 -5.32 -12.29 3.13
N SER A 113 -4.45 -11.65 2.34
CA SER A 113 -3.05 -11.55 2.69
C SER A 113 -2.42 -10.25 2.18
N ILE A 114 -1.31 -9.91 2.82
CA ILE A 114 -0.51 -8.73 2.52
C ILE A 114 0.96 -9.12 2.50
N SER A 115 1.70 -8.51 1.58
CA SER A 115 3.15 -8.54 1.52
C SER A 115 3.67 -7.20 1.03
N PHE A 116 4.99 -7.03 0.99
CA PHE A 116 5.60 -5.83 0.44
C PHE A 116 6.91 -6.15 -0.27
N ASN A 117 7.30 -5.28 -1.19
CA ASN A 117 8.58 -5.31 -1.91
C ASN A 117 9.21 -3.91 -1.86
N THR A 118 10.53 -3.85 -1.73
CA THR A 118 11.30 -2.59 -1.60
C THR A 118 12.27 -2.37 -2.76
N ASP A 119 12.06 -3.04 -3.88
CA ASP A 119 12.79 -2.78 -5.11
C ASP A 119 12.45 -1.38 -5.61
N THR A 120 13.41 -0.74 -6.28
CA THR A 120 13.13 0.49 -7.01
C THR A 120 12.54 0.14 -8.38
N VAL A 121 11.33 0.59 -8.66
CA VAL A 121 10.64 0.33 -9.94
C VAL A 121 10.59 1.63 -10.74
N TYR A 122 11.30 1.67 -11.88
CA TYR A 122 11.39 2.85 -12.74
C TYR A 122 10.23 2.93 -13.74
N TYR A 123 9.73 4.15 -13.97
CA TYR A 123 8.68 4.48 -14.96
C TYR A 123 9.25 4.96 -16.30
N TYR A 124 10.47 4.55 -16.60
CA TYR A 124 11.15 4.85 -17.85
C TYR A 124 12.14 3.73 -18.15
N ASN A 125 12.52 3.62 -19.42
CA ASN A 125 13.48 2.61 -19.83
C ASN A 125 14.88 2.94 -19.28
N ARG A 126 15.52 1.97 -18.63
CA ARG A 126 16.86 2.09 -18.04
C ARG A 126 17.64 0.80 -18.32
N LYS A 127 18.82 0.93 -18.92
CA LYS A 127 19.60 -0.22 -19.43
C LYS A 127 20.41 -0.94 -18.34
N ASP A 128 20.91 -0.20 -17.35
CA ASP A 128 21.84 -0.72 -16.35
C ASP A 128 21.17 -0.85 -14.99
N LEU A 129 20.23 -1.80 -14.88
CA LEU A 129 19.52 -2.09 -13.62
C LEU A 129 20.47 -2.81 -12.64
N LYS A 130 20.50 -2.32 -11.39
CA LYS A 130 21.18 -2.97 -10.27
C LYS A 130 20.31 -4.08 -9.66
N PRO A 131 20.86 -4.93 -8.79
CA PRO A 131 20.03 -5.78 -7.94
C PRO A 131 18.97 -4.94 -7.20
N ASN A 132 17.74 -5.44 -7.13
CA ASN A 132 16.57 -4.73 -6.57
C ASN A 132 16.15 -3.47 -7.35
N GLU A 133 16.52 -3.36 -8.63
CA GLU A 133 15.95 -2.37 -9.56
C GLU A 133 15.14 -3.09 -10.66
N ARG A 134 13.94 -2.59 -10.96
CA ARG A 134 13.03 -3.13 -11.97
C ARG A 134 12.46 -2.00 -12.84
N ILE A 135 11.87 -2.37 -13.98
CA ILE A 135 11.10 -1.45 -14.83
C ILE A 135 9.61 -1.77 -14.64
N ALA A 136 8.78 -0.73 -14.57
CA ALA A 136 7.33 -0.90 -14.47
C ALA A 136 6.77 -1.64 -15.70
N TYR A 137 5.77 -2.50 -15.47
CA TYR A 137 5.22 -3.41 -16.48
C TYR A 137 4.67 -2.69 -17.73
N PHE A 138 4.28 -1.41 -17.60
CA PHE A 138 3.70 -0.62 -18.69
C PHE A 138 4.73 0.08 -19.60
N ILE A 139 6.02 0.04 -19.28
CA ILE A 139 7.07 0.69 -20.11
C ILE A 139 7.47 -0.17 -21.32
N SER A 140 7.12 -1.45 -21.33
CA SER A 140 7.44 -2.41 -22.39
C SER A 140 6.25 -2.77 -23.30
N LEU A 141 5.20 -1.95 -23.31
CA LEU A 141 4.04 -2.09 -24.20
C LEU A 141 4.24 -1.32 -25.52
#